data_AF-A0AAN5VPX8-F1
#
_entry.id   AF-A0AAN5VPX8-F1
#
_cell.length_a   1.000
_cell.length_b   1.000
_cell.length_c   1.000
_cell.angle_alpha   90.00
_cell.angle_beta   90.00
_cell.angle_gamma   90.00
#
_symmetry.space_group_name_H-M   'P 1'
#
loop_
_entity.id
_entity.type
_entity.pdbx_description
1 polymer ?
#
loop_
_entity_poly.entity_id
_entity_poly.type
_entity_poly.pdbx_seq_one_letter_code
_entity_poly.pdbx_strand_id
1 'polypeptide(L)'
;MTQLEMDLKEIKKNPRSLKDIKEQAIEVCIEAVRRNGLVLEYVDRDKFSKEQINEIYLIAVRQNGNSLKFVREQSYDICMEAVKQRPPSLQYVNEQTPEICIEAVRQKGLVLKYVRWDELKGKFSKEQIEKICLEAVKEDGYALEYVREQTKEICIEAVSNRGRAFKFVREQSYDICLIAVKNDSYSLRYVKNQTPELCLIAVRENGYAIRDVKEQTEELCMEALTQNPRALQFIRKQTKEMCLNAVRQRASDLYYIKKQTEEMCLIAINQDPQTFRYVKNQTLNICFEAIRRDGLVLEYVEKQTEEMCLIAVRQNGLALQHAKIQTEEICLEAVRENGLALEFVYKQTLKICKEAVKQNKDAIDFVEIRFLEIDINS
;
A
#
# COMPACT_ATOMS: atom_id res chain seq x y z
N MET A 1 34.29 38.27 -31.96
CA MET A 1 32.95 37.86 -31.49
C MET A 1 32.24 39.15 -31.12
N THR A 2 31.10 39.45 -31.74
CA THR A 2 30.31 40.65 -31.37
C THR A 2 29.79 40.51 -29.94
N GLN A 3 29.40 41.62 -29.28
CA GLN A 3 28.81 41.53 -27.94
C GLN A 3 27.57 40.62 -27.93
N LEU A 4 26.73 40.73 -28.96
CA LEU A 4 25.57 39.85 -29.18
C LEU A 4 25.96 38.36 -29.25
N GLU A 5 27.02 38.02 -29.98
CA GLU A 5 27.51 36.64 -30.06
C GLU A 5 28.06 36.12 -28.72
N MET A 6 28.72 36.99 -27.94
CA MET A 6 29.20 36.66 -26.61
C MET A 6 28.04 36.38 -25.65
N ASP A 7 27.05 37.27 -25.63
CA ASP A 7 25.84 37.16 -24.82
C ASP A 7 25.06 35.88 -25.17
N LEU A 8 24.87 35.61 -26.46
CA LEU A 8 24.22 34.37 -26.92
C LEU A 8 25.02 33.12 -26.52
N LYS A 9 26.35 33.14 -26.60
CA LYS A 9 27.20 32.02 -26.16
C LYS A 9 27.07 31.79 -24.66
N GLU A 10 26.99 32.86 -23.87
CA GLU A 10 26.79 32.78 -22.44
C GLU A 10 25.41 32.22 -22.08
N ILE A 11 24.33 32.76 -22.66
CA ILE A 11 22.96 32.27 -22.48
C ILE A 11 22.82 30.80 -22.85
N LYS A 12 23.47 30.37 -23.94
CA LYS A 12 23.46 28.96 -24.37
C LYS A 12 24.05 28.03 -23.31
N LYS A 13 25.07 28.49 -22.57
CA LYS A 13 25.69 27.76 -21.47
C LYS A 13 24.86 27.84 -20.19
N ASN A 14 24.32 29.01 -19.86
CA ASN A 14 23.52 29.26 -18.67
C ASN A 14 22.45 30.33 -18.94
N PRO A 15 21.19 29.95 -19.13
CA PRO A 15 20.12 30.92 -19.40
C PRO A 15 19.89 31.93 -18.26
N ARG A 16 20.28 31.59 -17.02
CA ARG A 16 20.16 32.50 -15.87
C ARG A 16 21.13 33.69 -15.93
N SER A 17 22.16 33.62 -16.76
CA SER A 17 23.06 34.76 -17.00
C SER A 17 22.35 35.97 -17.60
N LEU A 18 21.10 35.83 -18.08
CA LEU A 18 20.30 36.96 -18.58
C LEU A 18 20.19 38.10 -17.58
N LYS A 19 20.15 37.80 -16.28
CA LYS A 19 20.10 38.80 -15.20
C LYS A 19 21.31 39.74 -15.17
N ASP A 20 22.45 39.30 -15.71
CA ASP A 20 23.73 40.01 -15.69
C ASP A 20 23.96 40.79 -16.99
N ILE A 21 23.13 40.57 -18.03
CA ILE A 21 23.22 41.24 -19.33
C ILE A 21 22.49 42.59 -19.25
N LYS A 22 23.26 43.68 -19.37
CA LYS A 22 22.74 45.05 -19.29
C LYS A 22 21.96 45.46 -20.54
N GLU A 23 22.49 45.15 -21.72
CA GLU A 23 21.83 45.47 -23.00
C GLU A 23 21.19 44.21 -23.58
N GLN A 24 19.92 44.01 -23.24
CA GLN A 24 19.17 42.84 -23.65
C GLN A 24 18.65 43.00 -25.08
N ALA A 25 19.33 42.36 -26.04
CA ALA A 25 18.80 42.18 -27.39
C ALA A 25 17.67 41.13 -27.39
N ILE A 26 16.70 41.28 -28.31
CA ILE A 26 15.53 40.39 -28.38
C ILE A 26 15.94 38.93 -28.60
N GLU A 27 16.94 38.66 -29.43
CA GLU A 27 17.43 37.32 -29.74
C GLU A 27 18.04 36.65 -28.51
N VAL A 28 18.68 37.43 -27.64
CA VAL A 28 19.27 36.97 -26.37
C VAL A 28 18.16 36.59 -25.39
N CYS A 29 17.15 37.44 -25.24
CA CYS A 29 15.98 37.15 -24.40
C CYS A 29 15.23 35.92 -24.90
N ILE A 30 14.95 35.83 -26.21
CA ILE A 30 14.26 34.69 -26.82
C ILE A 30 15.04 33.39 -26.59
N GLU A 31 16.36 33.38 -26.84
CA GLU A 31 17.17 32.17 -26.62
C GLU A 31 17.22 31.79 -25.14
N ALA A 32 17.24 32.77 -24.24
CA ALA A 32 17.22 32.52 -22.80
C ALA A 32 15.91 31.86 -22.35
N VAL A 33 14.76 32.45 -22.70
CA VAL A 33 13.45 31.91 -22.29
C VAL A 33 13.13 30.59 -23.01
N ARG A 34 13.64 30.38 -24.23
CA ARG A 34 13.52 29.10 -24.95
C ARG A 34 14.24 27.95 -24.23
N ARG A 35 15.35 28.24 -23.55
CA ARG A 35 16.09 27.24 -22.76
C ARG A 35 15.54 27.07 -21.35
N ASN A 36 15.06 28.15 -20.74
CA ASN A 36 14.44 28.12 -19.42
C ASN A 36 13.44 29.29 -19.28
N GLY A 37 12.15 29.03 -19.46
CA GLY A 37 11.09 30.04 -19.46
C GLY A 37 11.00 30.81 -18.15
N LEU A 38 11.45 30.24 -17.03
CA LEU A 38 11.45 30.94 -15.73
C LEU A 38 12.42 32.12 -15.69
N VAL A 39 13.40 32.20 -16.60
CA VAL A 39 14.28 33.38 -16.70
C VAL A 39 13.57 34.60 -17.26
N LEU A 40 12.29 34.46 -17.66
CA LEU A 40 11.42 35.59 -17.97
C LEU A 40 11.38 36.65 -16.85
N GLU A 41 11.61 36.24 -15.61
CA GLU A 41 11.77 37.14 -14.46
C GLU A 41 12.84 38.22 -14.68
N TYR A 42 13.89 37.91 -15.45
CA TYR A 42 15.03 38.79 -15.69
C TYR A 42 14.93 39.61 -16.98
N VAL A 43 13.86 39.45 -17.75
CA VAL A 43 13.66 40.24 -18.98
C VAL A 43 13.30 41.67 -18.61
N ASP A 44 14.09 42.63 -19.11
CA ASP A 44 13.83 44.05 -19.03
C ASP A 44 12.77 44.44 -20.08
N ARG A 45 11.52 44.48 -19.63
CA ARG A 45 10.34 44.60 -20.50
C ARG A 45 10.23 45.97 -21.13
N ASP A 46 10.75 46.99 -20.46
CA ASP A 46 10.59 48.39 -20.86
C ASP A 46 11.46 48.71 -22.09
N LYS A 47 12.36 47.79 -22.47
CA LYS A 47 13.19 47.86 -23.68
C LYS A 47 12.52 47.33 -24.96
N PHE A 48 11.38 46.64 -24.85
CA PHE A 48 10.77 45.94 -25.97
C PHE A 48 9.42 46.54 -26.38
N SER A 49 9.09 46.48 -27.67
CA SER A 49 7.73 46.79 -28.13
C SER A 49 6.72 45.77 -27.56
N LYS A 50 5.42 46.11 -27.63
CA LYS A 50 4.36 45.21 -27.17
C LYS A 50 4.36 43.88 -27.92
N GLU A 51 4.63 43.90 -29.22
CA GLU A 51 4.73 42.71 -30.06
C GLU A 51 5.91 41.84 -29.65
N GLN A 52 7.08 42.46 -29.45
CA GLN A 52 8.31 41.76 -29.06
C GLN A 52 8.18 41.11 -27.69
N ILE A 53 7.63 41.82 -26.70
CA ILE A 53 7.47 41.25 -25.36
C ILE A 53 6.43 40.13 -25.34
N ASN A 54 5.35 40.25 -26.12
CA ASN A 54 4.36 39.18 -26.26
C ASN A 54 4.95 37.92 -26.90
N GLU A 55 5.85 38.06 -27.89
CA GLU A 55 6.59 36.94 -28.45
C GLU A 55 7.45 36.25 -27.38
N ILE A 56 8.22 37.04 -26.61
CA ILE A 56 9.03 36.51 -25.50
C ILE A 56 8.14 35.79 -24.47
N TYR A 57 6.99 36.36 -24.09
CA TYR A 57 6.04 35.74 -23.18
C TYR A 57 5.52 34.41 -23.71
N LEU A 58 5.07 34.34 -24.96
CA LEU A 58 4.57 33.11 -25.58
C LEU A 58 5.64 32.01 -25.61
N ILE A 59 6.88 32.34 -25.96
CA ILE A 59 7.99 31.38 -25.96
C ILE A 59 8.27 30.89 -24.53
N ALA A 60 8.27 31.80 -23.54
CA ALA A 60 8.51 31.45 -22.14
C ALA A 60 7.44 30.52 -21.57
N VAL A 61 6.14 30.80 -21.81
CA VAL A 61 5.05 29.96 -21.29
C VAL A 61 4.93 28.62 -22.01
N ARG A 62 5.26 28.57 -23.31
CA ARG A 62 5.36 27.30 -24.07
C ARG A 62 6.52 26.43 -23.59
N GLN A 63 7.60 27.04 -23.12
CA GLN A 63 8.72 26.30 -22.53
C GLN A 63 8.35 25.81 -21.12
N ASN A 64 7.73 26.66 -20.30
CA ASN A 64 7.26 26.34 -18.95
C ASN A 64 6.08 27.23 -18.57
N GLY A 65 4.89 26.65 -18.42
CA GLY A 65 3.66 27.36 -18.14
C GLY A 65 3.68 28.14 -16.82
N ASN A 66 4.52 27.73 -15.85
CA ASN A 66 4.69 28.50 -14.61
C ASN A 66 5.35 29.87 -14.83
N SER A 67 5.97 30.11 -16.00
CA SER A 67 6.50 31.42 -16.38
C SER A 67 5.40 32.48 -16.47
N LEU A 68 4.13 32.08 -16.59
CA LEU A 68 2.96 32.97 -16.55
C LEU A 68 2.95 33.88 -15.33
N LYS A 69 3.47 33.41 -14.17
CA LYS A 69 3.58 34.22 -12.94
C LYS A 69 4.42 35.48 -13.12
N PHE A 70 5.28 35.50 -14.14
CA PHE A 70 6.10 36.65 -14.49
C PHE A 70 5.50 37.47 -15.63
N VAL A 71 4.35 37.13 -16.21
CA VAL A 71 3.72 37.93 -17.27
C VAL A 71 2.91 39.07 -16.64
N ARG A 72 3.22 40.32 -17.00
CA ARG A 72 2.52 41.52 -16.48
C ARG A 72 1.17 41.71 -17.17
N GLU A 73 1.19 41.82 -18.50
CA GLU A 73 0.00 41.93 -19.33
C GLU A 73 -0.36 40.54 -19.88
N GLN A 74 -1.35 39.90 -19.26
CA GLN A 74 -1.79 38.57 -19.67
C GLN A 74 -2.89 38.67 -20.72
N SER A 75 -2.61 38.18 -21.93
CA SER A 75 -3.65 37.96 -22.95
C SER A 75 -4.28 36.59 -22.80
N TYR A 76 -5.48 36.41 -23.38
CA TYR A 76 -6.15 35.10 -23.45
C TYR A 76 -5.21 34.02 -24.02
N ASP A 77 -4.51 34.31 -25.12
CA ASP A 77 -3.62 33.36 -25.78
C ASP A 77 -2.44 32.96 -24.89
N ILE A 78 -1.81 33.92 -24.19
CA ILE A 78 -0.69 33.63 -23.28
C ILE A 78 -1.16 32.75 -22.12
N CYS A 79 -2.31 33.07 -21.52
CA CYS A 79 -2.91 32.26 -20.46
C CYS A 79 -3.25 30.85 -20.94
N MET A 80 -3.88 30.74 -22.11
CA MET A 80 -4.28 29.47 -22.69
C MET A 80 -3.07 28.59 -23.01
N GLU A 81 -2.03 29.15 -23.62
CA GLU A 81 -0.78 28.42 -23.90
C GLU A 81 -0.07 27.97 -22.62
N ALA A 82 -0.05 28.83 -21.58
CA ALA A 82 0.53 28.46 -20.28
C ALA A 82 -0.23 27.30 -19.61
N VAL A 83 -1.56 27.31 -19.67
CA VAL A 83 -2.41 26.25 -19.10
C VAL A 83 -2.28 24.96 -19.90
N LYS A 84 -2.26 25.04 -21.24
CA LYS A 84 -2.05 23.88 -22.11
C LYS A 84 -0.70 23.22 -21.87
N GLN A 85 0.34 24.00 -21.61
CA GLN A 85 1.68 23.47 -21.31
C GLN A 85 1.72 22.82 -19.93
N ARG A 86 1.09 23.44 -18.92
CA ARG A 86 1.08 22.97 -17.54
C ARG A 86 -0.21 23.42 -16.84
N PRO A 87 -1.20 22.54 -16.63
CA PRO A 87 -2.49 22.91 -16.06
C PRO A 87 -2.44 23.64 -14.70
N PRO A 88 -1.51 23.31 -13.78
CA PRO A 88 -1.33 24.08 -12.54
C PRO A 88 -0.96 25.56 -12.72
N SER A 89 -0.58 26.02 -13.93
CA SER A 89 -0.35 27.45 -14.21
C SER A 89 -1.62 28.28 -14.13
N LEU A 90 -2.81 27.65 -14.11
CA LEU A 90 -4.10 28.30 -13.85
C LEU A 90 -4.08 29.19 -12.60
N GLN A 91 -3.27 28.83 -11.58
CA GLN A 91 -3.10 29.62 -10.37
C GLN A 91 -2.51 31.03 -10.63
N TYR A 92 -1.84 31.22 -11.77
CA TYR A 92 -1.21 32.48 -12.18
C TYR A 92 -2.02 33.26 -13.21
N VAL A 93 -3.14 32.71 -13.70
CA VAL A 93 -4.04 33.38 -14.64
C VAL A 93 -4.81 34.46 -13.90
N ASN A 94 -4.60 35.73 -14.24
CA ASN A 94 -5.21 36.90 -13.59
C ASN A 94 -6.72 36.97 -13.81
N GLU A 95 -7.16 36.77 -15.05
CA GLU A 95 -8.57 36.75 -15.42
C GLU A 95 -8.94 35.37 -15.95
N GLN A 96 -9.59 34.56 -15.13
CA GLN A 96 -10.00 33.20 -15.49
C GLN A 96 -11.30 33.24 -16.31
N THR A 97 -11.29 32.61 -17.48
CA THR A 97 -12.51 32.35 -18.29
C THR A 97 -12.94 30.89 -18.16
N PRO A 98 -14.21 30.54 -18.48
CA PRO A 98 -14.66 29.14 -18.44
C PRO A 98 -13.82 28.25 -19.34
N GLU A 99 -13.38 28.73 -20.51
CA GLU A 99 -12.58 27.99 -21.47
C GLU A 99 -11.20 27.65 -20.91
N ILE A 100 -10.52 28.63 -20.29
CA ILE A 100 -9.21 28.40 -19.65
C ILE A 100 -9.35 27.43 -18.47
N CYS A 101 -10.39 27.59 -17.64
CA CYS A 101 -10.65 26.68 -16.54
C CYS A 101 -10.95 25.26 -17.02
N ILE A 102 -11.81 25.11 -18.03
CA ILE A 102 -12.17 23.80 -18.62
C ILE A 102 -10.93 23.14 -19.23
N GLU A 103 -10.11 23.87 -19.98
CA GLU A 103 -8.86 23.34 -20.54
C GLU A 103 -7.94 22.81 -19.43
N ALA A 104 -7.79 23.57 -18.34
CA ALA A 104 -6.94 23.15 -17.22
C ALA A 104 -7.46 21.86 -16.57
N VAL A 105 -8.74 21.81 -16.21
CA VAL A 105 -9.30 20.69 -15.45
C VAL A 105 -9.47 19.43 -16.30
N ARG A 106 -9.63 19.54 -17.61
CA ARG A 106 -9.64 18.40 -18.54
C ARG A 106 -8.31 17.67 -18.60
N GLN A 107 -7.21 18.39 -18.43
CA GLN A 107 -5.87 17.80 -18.41
C GLN A 107 -5.48 17.31 -17.02
N LYS A 108 -6.01 17.95 -15.96
CA LYS A 108 -5.75 17.57 -14.57
C LYS A 108 -6.84 18.12 -13.65
N GLY A 109 -7.85 17.33 -13.32
CA GLY A 109 -9.04 17.69 -12.55
C GLY A 109 -8.72 18.31 -11.19
N LEU A 110 -7.66 17.85 -10.51
CA LEU A 110 -7.25 18.41 -9.21
C LEU A 110 -6.80 19.88 -9.28
N VAL A 111 -6.58 20.46 -10.46
CA VAL A 111 -6.32 21.91 -10.59
C VAL A 111 -7.57 22.76 -10.38
N LEU A 112 -8.76 22.15 -10.24
CA LEU A 112 -10.00 22.82 -9.83
C LEU A 112 -9.79 23.68 -8.58
N LYS A 113 -8.88 23.27 -7.69
CA LYS A 113 -8.50 24.03 -6.49
C LYS A 113 -7.94 25.44 -6.77
N TYR A 114 -7.47 25.70 -7.98
CA TYR A 114 -6.94 27.00 -8.41
C TYR A 114 -8.01 27.88 -9.09
N VAL A 115 -9.24 27.37 -9.28
CA VAL A 115 -10.34 28.18 -9.81
C VAL A 115 -10.76 29.20 -8.77
N ARG A 116 -10.72 30.48 -9.15
CA ARG A 116 -11.06 31.63 -8.31
C ARG A 116 -12.55 31.93 -8.39
N TRP A 117 -13.35 31.04 -7.82
CA TRP A 117 -14.82 31.09 -7.86
C TRP A 117 -15.43 32.45 -7.48
N ASP A 118 -14.79 33.19 -6.56
CA ASP A 118 -15.26 34.50 -6.12
C ASP A 118 -15.16 35.56 -7.22
N GLU A 119 -14.17 35.46 -8.10
CA GLU A 119 -14.00 36.34 -9.27
C GLU A 119 -14.97 35.99 -10.40
N LEU A 120 -15.49 34.75 -10.40
CA LEU A 120 -16.42 34.21 -11.40
C LEU A 120 -17.88 34.43 -11.03
N LYS A 121 -18.16 34.74 -9.75
CA LYS A 121 -19.51 34.93 -9.23
C LYS A 121 -20.18 36.13 -9.92
N GLY A 122 -21.30 35.87 -10.59
CA GLY A 122 -22.05 36.89 -11.33
C GLY A 122 -21.53 37.16 -12.74
N LYS A 123 -20.37 36.60 -13.13
CA LYS A 123 -19.85 36.67 -14.51
C LYS A 123 -20.29 35.46 -15.35
N PHE A 124 -20.46 34.29 -14.73
CA PHE A 124 -20.80 33.04 -15.42
C PHE A 124 -22.15 32.48 -15.02
N SER A 125 -22.77 31.75 -15.95
CA SER A 125 -24.00 31.02 -15.69
C SER A 125 -23.73 29.83 -14.75
N LYS A 126 -24.78 29.36 -14.06
CA LYS A 126 -24.69 28.14 -13.24
C LYS A 126 -24.22 26.93 -14.06
N GLU A 127 -24.68 26.84 -15.31
CA GLU A 127 -24.32 25.77 -16.24
C GLU A 127 -22.83 25.78 -16.60
N GLN A 128 -22.22 26.96 -16.79
CA GLN A 128 -20.79 27.07 -17.03
C GLN A 128 -19.96 26.63 -15.82
N ILE A 129 -20.38 27.02 -14.61
CA ILE A 129 -19.73 26.59 -13.36
C ILE A 129 -19.84 25.08 -13.19
N GLU A 130 -21.03 24.53 -13.39
CA GLU A 130 -21.28 23.09 -13.31
C GLU A 130 -20.45 22.32 -14.34
N LYS A 131 -20.34 22.82 -15.57
CA LYS A 131 -19.50 22.23 -16.61
C LYS A 131 -18.02 22.16 -16.21
N ILE A 132 -17.45 23.21 -15.62
CA ILE A 132 -16.06 23.18 -15.11
C ILE A 132 -15.91 22.06 -14.07
N CYS A 133 -16.83 21.97 -13.11
CA CYS A 133 -16.81 20.95 -12.07
C CYS A 133 -16.95 19.54 -12.66
N LEU A 134 -17.87 19.33 -13.61
CA LEU A 134 -18.10 18.03 -14.26
C LEU A 134 -16.86 17.56 -15.03
N GLU A 135 -16.23 18.43 -15.81
CA GLU A 135 -15.00 18.11 -16.54
C GLU A 135 -13.86 17.75 -15.58
N ALA A 136 -13.78 18.42 -14.42
CA ALA A 136 -12.78 18.12 -13.40
C ALA A 136 -12.98 16.74 -12.76
N VAL A 137 -14.21 16.40 -12.36
CA VAL A 137 -14.49 15.11 -11.70
C VAL A 137 -14.50 13.93 -12.68
N LYS A 138 -14.75 14.18 -13.97
CA LYS A 138 -14.58 13.20 -15.06
C LYS A 138 -13.11 12.79 -15.23
N GLU A 139 -12.18 13.74 -15.07
CA GLU A 139 -10.75 13.46 -15.14
C GLU A 139 -10.25 12.77 -13.85
N ASP A 140 -10.54 13.36 -12.67
CA ASP A 140 -10.19 12.78 -11.37
C ASP A 140 -11.33 13.00 -10.37
N GLY A 141 -12.02 11.93 -9.98
CA GLY A 141 -13.13 11.98 -9.04
C GLY A 141 -12.79 12.64 -7.70
N TYR A 142 -11.51 12.65 -7.28
CA TYR A 142 -11.11 13.37 -6.06
C TYR A 142 -11.19 14.90 -6.19
N ALA A 143 -11.31 15.45 -7.40
CA ALA A 143 -11.57 16.86 -7.62
C ALA A 143 -12.87 17.34 -6.94
N LEU A 144 -13.78 16.42 -6.60
CA LEU A 144 -14.98 16.68 -5.80
C LEU A 144 -14.68 17.43 -4.49
N GLU A 145 -13.49 17.25 -3.92
CA GLU A 145 -12.99 18.00 -2.75
C GLU A 145 -13.11 19.52 -2.92
N TYR A 146 -12.84 20.01 -4.13
CA TYR A 146 -12.77 21.44 -4.44
C TYR A 146 -14.06 21.99 -5.04
N VAL A 147 -15.09 21.16 -5.19
CA VAL A 147 -16.42 21.59 -5.67
C VAL A 147 -17.15 22.31 -4.54
N ARG A 148 -17.45 23.60 -4.74
CA ARG A 148 -18.18 24.42 -3.76
C ARG A 148 -19.66 24.02 -3.68
N GLU A 149 -20.35 23.97 -4.81
CA GLU A 149 -21.76 23.56 -4.90
C GLU A 149 -21.86 22.19 -5.57
N GLN A 150 -22.23 21.17 -4.79
CA GLN A 150 -22.31 19.79 -5.27
C GLN A 150 -23.72 19.49 -5.77
N THR A 151 -23.86 19.23 -7.07
CA THR A 151 -25.10 18.66 -7.63
C THR A 151 -25.04 17.13 -7.54
N LYS A 152 -26.22 16.48 -7.60
CA LYS A 152 -26.30 15.00 -7.62
C LYS A 152 -25.48 14.44 -8.79
N GLU A 153 -25.51 15.08 -9.95
CA GLU A 153 -24.76 14.66 -11.13
C GLU A 153 -23.25 14.74 -10.92
N ILE A 154 -22.72 15.86 -10.41
CA ILE A 154 -21.29 15.98 -10.09
C ILE A 154 -20.85 14.91 -9.09
N CYS A 155 -21.64 14.68 -8.04
CA CYS A 155 -21.34 13.64 -7.06
C CYS A 155 -21.33 12.23 -7.68
N ILE A 156 -22.32 11.90 -8.49
CA ILE A 156 -22.41 10.60 -9.18
C ILE A 156 -21.22 10.40 -10.11
N GLU A 157 -20.88 11.40 -10.92
CA GLU A 157 -19.75 11.34 -11.84
C GLU A 157 -18.43 11.13 -11.09
N ALA A 158 -18.20 11.90 -10.01
CA ALA A 158 -17.00 11.77 -9.18
C ALA A 158 -16.84 10.36 -8.57
N VAL A 159 -17.92 9.80 -7.99
CA VAL A 159 -17.85 8.48 -7.35
C VAL A 159 -17.86 7.33 -8.36
N SER A 160 -18.39 7.56 -9.56
CA SER A 160 -18.30 6.61 -10.68
C SER A 160 -16.87 6.56 -11.24
N ASN A 161 -16.19 7.70 -11.36
CA ASN A 161 -14.78 7.75 -11.74
C ASN A 161 -13.88 7.12 -10.66
N ARG A 162 -14.08 7.48 -9.38
CA ARG A 162 -13.32 6.94 -8.23
C ARG A 162 -14.24 6.76 -7.04
N GLY A 163 -14.61 5.52 -6.70
CA GLY A 163 -15.53 5.22 -5.59
C GLY A 163 -15.16 5.92 -4.28
N ARG A 164 -13.85 5.90 -3.93
CA ARG A 164 -13.32 6.57 -2.73
C ARG A 164 -13.44 8.10 -2.70
N ALA A 165 -13.78 8.76 -3.82
CA ALA A 165 -14.14 10.18 -3.83
C ALA A 165 -15.39 10.46 -2.98
N PHE A 166 -16.19 9.43 -2.67
CA PHE A 166 -17.36 9.53 -1.80
C PHE A 166 -17.06 10.15 -0.43
N LYS A 167 -15.80 10.08 0.06
CA LYS A 167 -15.38 10.79 1.27
C LYS A 167 -15.63 12.31 1.25
N PHE A 168 -15.75 12.90 0.05
CA PHE A 168 -16.00 14.32 -0.15
C PHE A 168 -17.47 14.66 -0.44
N VAL A 169 -18.35 13.66 -0.53
CA VAL A 169 -19.80 13.87 -0.75
C VAL A 169 -20.42 14.42 0.54
N ARG A 170 -21.00 15.63 0.46
CA ARG A 170 -21.66 16.28 1.60
C ARG A 170 -23.06 15.70 1.86
N GLU A 171 -23.86 15.67 0.80
CA GLU A 171 -25.22 15.15 0.80
C GLU A 171 -25.27 13.73 0.25
N GLN A 172 -25.47 12.76 1.14
CA GLN A 172 -25.40 11.33 0.83
C GLN A 172 -26.80 10.77 0.54
N SER A 173 -27.19 10.79 -0.74
CA SER A 173 -28.37 10.05 -1.20
C SER A 173 -28.06 8.56 -1.38
N TYR A 174 -29.09 7.72 -1.31
CA TYR A 174 -28.94 6.27 -1.48
C TYR A 174 -28.24 5.91 -2.80
N ASP A 175 -28.62 6.55 -3.91
CA ASP A 175 -28.04 6.28 -5.23
C ASP A 175 -26.53 6.58 -5.27
N ILE A 176 -26.10 7.70 -4.67
CA ILE A 176 -24.67 8.05 -4.62
C ILE A 176 -23.91 7.04 -3.75
N CYS A 177 -24.48 6.64 -2.61
CA CYS A 177 -23.89 5.60 -1.75
C CYS A 177 -23.74 4.27 -2.50
N LEU A 178 -24.80 3.85 -3.21
CA LEU A 178 -24.84 2.60 -3.95
C LEU A 178 -23.79 2.57 -5.06
N ILE A 179 -23.69 3.63 -5.86
CA ILE A 179 -22.71 3.74 -6.94
C ILE A 179 -21.28 3.72 -6.35
N ALA A 180 -21.03 4.50 -5.30
CA ALA A 180 -19.71 4.54 -4.67
C ALA A 180 -19.27 3.19 -4.10
N VAL A 181 -20.18 2.49 -3.41
CA VAL A 181 -19.90 1.17 -2.81
C VAL A 181 -19.71 0.09 -3.87
N LYS A 182 -20.49 0.11 -4.96
CA LYS A 182 -20.29 -0.79 -6.10
C LYS A 182 -18.96 -0.56 -6.80
N ASN A 183 -18.52 0.69 -6.91
CA ASN A 183 -17.25 1.02 -7.58
C ASN A 183 -16.02 0.75 -6.69
N ASP A 184 -16.12 0.99 -5.39
CA ASP A 184 -15.09 0.65 -4.41
C ASP A 184 -15.76 0.32 -3.07
N SER A 185 -15.74 -0.96 -2.67
CA SER A 185 -16.40 -1.44 -1.45
C SER A 185 -15.89 -0.79 -0.17
N TYR A 186 -14.64 -0.29 -0.16
CA TYR A 186 -14.11 0.47 0.98
C TYR A 186 -14.75 1.84 1.13
N SER A 187 -15.50 2.34 0.14
CA SER A 187 -16.28 3.57 0.26
C SER A 187 -17.35 3.48 1.37
N LEU A 188 -17.77 2.25 1.72
CA LEU A 188 -18.73 2.00 2.81
C LEU A 188 -18.30 2.66 4.14
N ARG A 189 -16.99 2.81 4.39
CA ARG A 189 -16.47 3.47 5.60
C ARG A 189 -16.90 4.92 5.75
N TYR A 190 -17.22 5.59 4.64
CA TYR A 190 -17.61 7.00 4.61
C TYR A 190 -19.14 7.18 4.59
N VAL A 191 -19.91 6.09 4.43
CA VAL A 191 -21.37 6.12 4.43
C VAL A 191 -21.88 6.36 5.85
N LYS A 192 -22.60 7.47 6.04
CA LYS A 192 -23.17 7.86 7.35
C LYS A 192 -24.23 6.84 7.81
N ASN A 193 -25.18 6.53 6.93
CA ASN A 193 -26.28 5.61 7.19
C ASN A 193 -26.12 4.34 6.36
N GLN A 194 -25.53 3.31 6.96
CA GLN A 194 -25.30 2.02 6.31
C GLN A 194 -26.58 1.18 6.38
N THR A 195 -27.20 0.90 5.24
CA THR A 195 -28.32 -0.06 5.16
C THR A 195 -27.78 -1.49 5.09
N PRO A 196 -28.55 -2.52 5.52
CA PRO A 196 -28.15 -3.92 5.36
C PRO A 196 -27.82 -4.27 3.91
N GLU A 197 -28.57 -3.74 2.94
CA GLU A 197 -28.33 -3.93 1.51
C GLU A 197 -26.98 -3.37 1.06
N LEU A 198 -26.64 -2.12 1.43
CA LEU A 198 -25.34 -1.53 1.08
C LEU A 198 -24.17 -2.29 1.71
N CYS A 199 -24.31 -2.71 2.97
CA CYS A 199 -23.31 -3.54 3.64
C CYS A 199 -23.12 -4.87 2.91
N LEU A 200 -24.21 -5.54 2.52
CA LEU A 200 -24.16 -6.82 1.83
C LEU A 200 -23.50 -6.67 0.45
N ILE A 201 -23.83 -5.63 -0.30
CA ILE A 201 -23.17 -5.31 -1.59
C ILE A 201 -21.67 -5.12 -1.38
N ALA A 202 -21.26 -4.31 -0.40
CA ALA A 202 -19.84 -4.07 -0.14
C ALA A 202 -19.08 -5.35 0.22
N VAL A 203 -19.68 -6.18 1.07
CA VAL A 203 -19.09 -7.44 1.55
C VAL A 203 -19.00 -8.48 0.44
N ARG A 204 -20.00 -8.57 -0.43
CA ARG A 204 -19.98 -9.47 -1.60
C ARG A 204 -18.88 -9.11 -2.60
N GLU A 205 -18.67 -7.82 -2.84
CA GLU A 205 -17.58 -7.34 -3.70
C GLU A 205 -16.20 -7.58 -3.06
N ASN A 206 -16.08 -7.42 -1.74
CA ASN A 206 -14.84 -7.69 -1.02
C ASN A 206 -15.11 -8.07 0.45
N GLY A 207 -14.79 -9.31 0.83
CA GLY A 207 -14.97 -9.78 2.20
C GLY A 207 -14.31 -8.91 3.28
N TYR A 208 -13.22 -8.19 2.96
CA TYR A 208 -12.58 -7.26 3.90
C TYR A 208 -13.38 -5.99 4.18
N ALA A 209 -14.40 -5.67 3.37
CA ALA A 209 -15.32 -4.57 3.63
C ALA A 209 -16.08 -4.75 4.96
N ILE A 210 -16.17 -5.98 5.50
CA ILE A 210 -16.75 -6.26 6.82
C ILE A 210 -16.12 -5.42 7.94
N ARG A 211 -14.85 -5.02 7.80
CA ARG A 211 -14.18 -4.12 8.75
C ARG A 211 -14.89 -2.78 8.88
N ASP A 212 -15.42 -2.28 7.77
CA ASP A 212 -16.01 -0.95 7.64
C ASP A 212 -17.54 -0.97 7.91
N VAL A 213 -18.12 -2.16 8.11
CA VAL A 213 -19.52 -2.35 8.55
C VAL A 213 -19.66 -1.98 10.03
N LYS A 214 -20.61 -1.09 10.33
CA LYS A 214 -20.93 -0.66 11.71
C LYS A 214 -21.59 -1.80 12.48
N GLU A 215 -22.69 -2.33 11.96
CA GLU A 215 -23.42 -3.45 12.55
C GLU A 215 -23.13 -4.76 11.80
N GLN A 216 -22.18 -5.53 12.33
CA GLN A 216 -21.78 -6.82 11.77
C GLN A 216 -22.78 -7.91 12.16
N THR A 217 -23.80 -8.14 11.35
CA THR A 217 -24.72 -9.27 11.50
C THR A 217 -24.01 -10.58 11.18
N GLU A 218 -24.55 -11.70 11.68
CA GLU A 218 -24.01 -13.03 11.38
C GLU A 218 -24.03 -13.34 9.88
N GLU A 219 -25.10 -12.97 9.18
CA GLU A 219 -25.20 -13.10 7.71
C GLU A 219 -24.06 -12.37 6.99
N LEU A 220 -23.81 -11.09 7.33
CA LEU A 220 -22.72 -10.32 6.72
C LEU A 220 -21.35 -10.91 7.05
N CYS A 221 -21.17 -11.40 8.28
CA CYS A 221 -19.93 -12.05 8.69
C CYS A 221 -19.69 -13.34 7.91
N MET A 222 -20.71 -14.18 7.73
CA MET A 222 -20.61 -15.42 6.98
C MET A 222 -20.38 -15.16 5.49
N GLU A 223 -21.06 -14.18 4.88
CA GLU A 223 -20.78 -13.75 3.51
C GLU A 223 -19.34 -13.27 3.36
N ALA A 224 -18.84 -12.46 4.31
CA ALA A 224 -17.46 -11.98 4.29
C ALA A 224 -16.44 -13.13 4.33
N LEU A 225 -16.70 -14.18 5.12
CA LEU A 225 -15.86 -15.36 5.22
C LEU A 225 -15.95 -16.25 3.98
N THR A 226 -17.10 -16.32 3.32
CA THR A 226 -17.27 -16.99 2.03
C THR A 226 -16.42 -16.31 0.95
N GLN A 227 -16.42 -14.98 0.89
CA GLN A 227 -15.60 -14.23 -0.07
C GLN A 227 -14.11 -14.29 0.27
N ASN A 228 -13.75 -14.17 1.54
CA ASN A 228 -12.36 -14.25 1.98
C ASN A 228 -12.26 -14.74 3.44
N PRO A 229 -11.78 -15.96 3.69
CA PRO A 229 -11.64 -16.51 5.04
C PRO A 229 -10.80 -15.64 5.99
N ARG A 230 -9.82 -14.90 5.46
CA ARG A 230 -8.99 -13.97 6.27
C ARG A 230 -9.78 -12.78 6.81
N ALA A 231 -11.01 -12.53 6.33
CA ALA A 231 -11.89 -11.52 6.88
C ALA A 231 -12.26 -11.79 8.34
N LEU A 232 -12.06 -13.02 8.84
CA LEU A 232 -12.23 -13.38 10.25
C LEU A 232 -11.51 -12.43 11.22
N GLN A 233 -10.36 -11.91 10.81
CA GLN A 233 -9.57 -10.95 11.61
C GLN A 233 -10.32 -9.63 11.89
N PHE A 234 -11.25 -9.25 11.02
CA PHE A 234 -12.03 -8.02 11.10
C PHE A 234 -13.42 -8.23 11.74
N ILE A 235 -13.81 -9.48 12.02
CA ILE A 235 -15.07 -9.80 12.70
C ILE A 235 -14.92 -9.52 14.20
N ARG A 236 -15.79 -8.65 14.72
CA ARG A 236 -15.79 -8.23 16.14
C ARG A 236 -16.23 -9.36 17.04
N LYS A 237 -17.37 -9.99 16.72
CA LYS A 237 -17.97 -11.12 17.44
C LYS A 237 -17.83 -12.40 16.61
N GLN A 238 -16.79 -13.18 16.88
CA GLN A 238 -16.56 -14.46 16.21
C GLN A 238 -17.40 -15.55 16.88
N THR A 239 -18.25 -16.25 16.10
CA THR A 239 -19.00 -17.42 16.58
C THR A 239 -18.14 -18.68 16.48
N LYS A 240 -18.52 -19.74 17.21
CA LYS A 240 -17.84 -21.05 17.12
C LYS A 240 -17.84 -21.57 15.68
N GLU A 241 -18.95 -21.41 14.98
CA GLU A 241 -19.12 -21.86 13.59
C GLU A 241 -18.19 -21.10 12.62
N MET A 242 -18.13 -19.76 12.70
CA MET A 242 -17.20 -18.95 11.90
C MET A 242 -15.75 -19.40 12.08
N CYS A 243 -15.33 -19.58 13.33
CA CYS A 243 -13.99 -20.02 13.68
C CYS A 243 -13.70 -21.44 13.14
N LEU A 244 -14.61 -22.39 13.34
CA LEU A 244 -14.46 -23.76 12.84
C LEU A 244 -14.41 -23.82 11.32
N ASN A 245 -15.26 -23.06 10.63
CA ASN A 245 -15.25 -22.99 9.17
C ASN A 245 -13.94 -22.39 8.64
N ALA A 246 -13.38 -21.37 9.31
CA ALA A 246 -12.10 -20.80 8.92
C ALA A 246 -10.94 -21.81 9.06
N VAL A 247 -10.79 -22.47 10.22
CA VAL A 247 -9.70 -23.44 10.41
C VAL A 247 -9.84 -24.68 9.53
N ARG A 248 -11.06 -25.09 9.17
CA ARG A 248 -11.29 -26.19 8.21
C ARG A 248 -10.86 -25.85 6.79
N GLN A 249 -10.96 -24.58 6.40
CA GLN A 249 -10.51 -24.13 5.08
C GLN A 249 -8.99 -23.92 5.05
N ARG A 250 -8.43 -23.35 6.12
CA ARG A 250 -6.99 -23.13 6.24
C ARG A 250 -6.56 -23.19 7.70
N ALA A 251 -5.70 -24.16 8.02
CA ALA A 251 -5.15 -24.35 9.35
C ALA A 251 -4.54 -23.06 9.97
N SER A 252 -3.81 -22.26 9.17
CA SER A 252 -3.17 -21.03 9.64
C SER A 252 -4.15 -19.91 10.02
N ASP A 253 -5.43 -20.00 9.66
CA ASP A 253 -6.44 -19.03 10.12
C ASP A 253 -6.73 -19.17 11.64
N LEU A 254 -6.22 -20.23 12.30
CA LEU A 254 -6.16 -20.36 13.76
C LEU A 254 -5.54 -19.12 14.43
N TYR A 255 -4.58 -18.46 13.76
CA TYR A 255 -3.95 -17.22 14.20
C TYR A 255 -4.96 -16.09 14.46
N TYR A 256 -5.99 -15.97 13.62
CA TYR A 256 -6.99 -14.88 13.69
C TYR A 256 -8.13 -15.16 14.69
N ILE A 257 -8.19 -16.37 15.26
CA ILE A 257 -9.22 -16.74 16.23
C ILE A 257 -8.89 -16.12 17.59
N LYS A 258 -9.81 -15.29 18.10
CA LYS A 258 -9.66 -14.61 19.40
C LYS A 258 -9.76 -15.60 20.56
N LYS A 259 -10.74 -16.51 20.51
CA LYS A 259 -11.00 -17.55 21.51
C LYS A 259 -10.89 -18.93 20.87
N GLN A 260 -9.72 -19.55 21.02
CA GLN A 260 -9.45 -20.89 20.48
C GLN A 260 -10.01 -21.95 21.41
N THR A 261 -10.67 -22.96 20.85
CA THR A 261 -11.04 -24.20 21.57
C THR A 261 -10.06 -25.31 21.22
N GLU A 262 -9.96 -26.34 22.06
CA GLU A 262 -9.12 -27.51 21.76
C GLU A 262 -9.49 -28.16 20.42
N GLU A 263 -10.79 -28.29 20.13
CA GLU A 263 -11.31 -28.76 18.84
C GLU A 263 -10.73 -27.96 17.65
N MET A 264 -10.71 -26.62 17.73
CA MET A 264 -10.16 -25.78 16.65
C MET A 264 -8.66 -25.99 16.46
N CYS A 265 -7.92 -26.08 17.57
CA CYS A 265 -6.48 -26.32 17.54
C CYS A 265 -6.17 -27.68 16.92
N LEU A 266 -6.85 -28.74 17.34
CA LEU A 266 -6.65 -30.08 16.80
C LEU A 266 -7.02 -30.17 15.31
N ILE A 267 -8.11 -29.51 14.87
CA ILE A 267 -8.45 -29.45 13.44
C ILE A 267 -7.34 -28.78 12.63
N ALA A 268 -6.74 -27.70 13.12
CA ALA A 268 -5.66 -26.99 12.45
C ALA A 268 -4.37 -27.83 12.41
N ILE A 269 -3.95 -28.38 13.56
CA ILE A 269 -2.76 -29.23 13.70
C ILE A 269 -2.87 -30.48 12.82
N ASN A 270 -4.06 -31.05 12.71
CA ASN A 270 -4.28 -32.25 11.88
C ASN A 270 -4.12 -31.98 10.38
N GLN A 271 -4.30 -30.74 9.93
CA GLN A 271 -4.05 -30.33 8.56
C GLN A 271 -2.59 -29.91 8.36
N ASP A 272 -2.04 -29.14 9.28
CA ASP A 272 -0.67 -28.63 9.23
C ASP A 272 -0.10 -28.51 10.67
N PRO A 273 0.77 -29.44 11.09
CA PRO A 273 1.36 -29.43 12.44
C PRO A 273 2.11 -28.15 12.78
N GLN A 274 2.68 -27.46 11.78
CA GLN A 274 3.44 -26.22 11.98
C GLN A 274 2.55 -25.06 12.45
N THR A 275 1.22 -25.18 12.33
CA THR A 275 0.26 -24.22 12.90
C THR A 275 0.21 -24.23 14.42
N PHE A 276 0.85 -25.21 15.07
CA PHE A 276 1.01 -25.22 16.53
C PHE A 276 1.62 -23.91 17.06
N ARG A 277 2.47 -23.24 16.28
CA ARG A 277 3.02 -21.91 16.60
C ARG A 277 1.96 -20.83 16.89
N TYR A 278 0.70 -21.04 16.47
CA TYR A 278 -0.43 -20.14 16.69
C TYR A 278 -1.36 -20.57 17.84
N VAL A 279 -1.08 -21.71 18.49
CA VAL A 279 -1.86 -22.21 19.63
C VAL A 279 -1.57 -21.35 20.85
N LYS A 280 -2.61 -20.68 21.37
CA LYS A 280 -2.50 -19.78 22.54
C LYS A 280 -2.54 -20.51 23.88
N ASN A 281 -3.19 -21.68 23.92
CA ASN A 281 -3.31 -22.50 25.12
C ASN A 281 -2.88 -23.93 24.80
N GLN A 282 -1.66 -24.29 25.20
CA GLN A 282 -1.04 -25.57 24.92
C GLN A 282 -1.45 -26.62 25.96
N THR A 283 -2.59 -27.28 25.76
CA THR A 283 -2.98 -28.45 26.59
C THR A 283 -2.08 -29.64 26.28
N LEU A 284 -1.90 -30.56 27.24
CA LEU A 284 -1.09 -31.77 27.03
C LEU A 284 -1.55 -32.55 25.80
N ASN A 285 -2.87 -32.65 25.58
CA ASN A 285 -3.44 -33.34 24.44
C ASN A 285 -3.03 -32.67 23.11
N ILE A 286 -3.14 -31.34 23.01
CA ILE A 286 -2.71 -30.58 21.82
C ILE A 286 -1.21 -30.77 21.57
N CYS A 287 -0.37 -30.68 22.61
CA CYS A 287 1.07 -30.87 22.49
C CYS A 287 1.41 -32.28 21.97
N PHE A 288 0.85 -33.32 22.59
CA PHE A 288 1.13 -34.69 22.16
C PHE A 288 0.64 -34.98 20.75
N GLU A 289 -0.54 -34.51 20.37
CA GLU A 289 -1.07 -34.70 19.01
C GLU A 289 -0.17 -34.00 17.98
N ALA A 290 0.29 -32.79 18.26
CA ALA A 290 1.14 -32.04 17.34
C ALA A 290 2.52 -32.70 17.17
N ILE A 291 3.16 -33.08 18.29
CA ILE A 291 4.49 -33.73 18.29
C ILE A 291 4.45 -35.08 17.57
N ARG A 292 3.38 -35.87 17.76
CA ARG A 292 3.22 -37.16 17.06
C ARG A 292 3.16 -37.01 15.54
N ARG A 293 2.66 -35.87 15.05
CA ARG A 293 2.55 -35.57 13.62
C ARG A 293 3.84 -34.99 13.06
N ASP A 294 4.49 -34.11 13.82
CA ASP A 294 5.76 -33.49 13.47
C ASP A 294 6.59 -33.24 14.74
N GLY A 295 7.65 -34.02 14.93
CA GLY A 295 8.53 -33.94 16.09
C GLY A 295 9.24 -32.59 16.20
N LEU A 296 9.44 -31.89 15.08
CA LEU A 296 10.05 -30.55 15.09
C LEU A 296 9.16 -29.50 15.75
N VAL A 297 7.85 -29.77 15.92
CA VAL A 297 6.95 -28.90 16.69
C VAL A 297 7.41 -28.71 18.13
N LEU A 298 8.27 -29.59 18.66
CA LEU A 298 8.90 -29.44 19.96
C LEU A 298 9.57 -28.07 20.14
N GLU A 299 10.04 -27.43 19.05
CA GLU A 299 10.53 -26.05 19.00
C GLU A 299 9.56 -25.05 19.67
N TYR A 300 8.26 -25.21 19.41
CA TYR A 300 7.21 -24.28 19.83
C TYR A 300 6.56 -24.65 21.17
N VAL A 301 6.92 -25.78 21.77
CA VAL A 301 6.33 -26.25 23.04
C VAL A 301 6.96 -25.49 24.20
N GLU A 302 6.12 -24.73 24.93
CA GLU A 302 6.59 -23.91 26.06
C GLU A 302 7.09 -24.77 27.22
N LYS A 303 6.25 -25.74 27.63
CA LYS A 303 6.50 -26.66 28.75
C LYS A 303 6.71 -28.07 28.23
N GLN A 304 7.96 -28.45 28.02
CA GLN A 304 8.34 -29.78 27.58
C GLN A 304 8.39 -30.76 28.76
N THR A 305 7.97 -32.00 28.54
CA THR A 305 8.18 -33.14 29.45
C THR A 305 9.16 -34.13 28.83
N GLU A 306 9.70 -35.03 29.63
CA GLU A 306 10.55 -36.12 29.13
C GLU A 306 9.81 -36.96 28.08
N GLU A 307 8.54 -37.30 28.34
CA GLU A 307 7.69 -38.05 27.41
C GLU A 307 7.49 -37.30 26.08
N MET A 308 7.27 -35.98 26.10
CA MET A 308 7.15 -35.18 24.88
C MET A 308 8.44 -35.20 24.06
N CYS A 309 9.60 -35.04 24.72
CA CYS A 309 10.89 -35.07 24.05
C CYS A 309 11.15 -36.45 23.45
N LEU A 310 10.84 -37.53 24.19
CA LEU A 310 11.00 -38.90 23.74
C LEU A 310 10.13 -39.22 22.52
N ILE A 311 8.87 -38.78 22.50
CA ILE A 311 7.99 -38.95 21.33
C ILE A 311 8.51 -38.14 20.14
N ALA A 312 8.97 -36.90 20.36
CA ALA A 312 9.49 -36.04 19.30
C ALA A 312 10.70 -36.66 18.59
N VAL A 313 11.71 -37.10 19.36
CA VAL A 313 12.94 -37.67 18.79
C VAL A 313 12.73 -39.03 18.14
N ARG A 314 11.72 -39.80 18.58
CA ARG A 314 11.30 -41.05 17.92
C ARG A 314 10.62 -40.80 16.57
N GLN A 315 9.97 -39.64 16.41
CA GLN A 315 9.32 -39.25 15.16
C GLN A 315 10.34 -38.61 14.19
N ASN A 316 11.26 -37.79 14.72
CA ASN A 316 12.35 -37.16 13.99
C ASN A 316 13.50 -36.87 14.96
N GLY A 317 14.62 -37.58 14.83
CA GLY A 317 15.79 -37.51 15.69
C GLY A 317 16.40 -36.11 15.75
N LEU A 318 16.27 -35.32 14.68
CA LEU A 318 16.74 -33.92 14.66
C LEU A 318 15.89 -33.00 15.56
N ALA A 319 14.73 -33.44 16.04
CA ALA A 319 13.97 -32.72 17.06
C ALA A 319 14.76 -32.57 18.37
N LEU A 320 15.82 -33.37 18.58
CA LEU A 320 16.72 -33.24 19.73
C LEU A 320 17.31 -31.83 19.84
N GLN A 321 17.52 -31.13 18.72
CA GLN A 321 18.00 -29.75 18.70
C GLN A 321 17.09 -28.78 19.48
N HIS A 322 15.80 -29.12 19.63
CA HIS A 322 14.80 -28.33 20.34
C HIS A 322 14.45 -28.88 21.73
N ALA A 323 15.02 -30.03 22.12
CA ALA A 323 14.73 -30.67 23.38
C ALA A 323 15.49 -29.97 24.53
N LYS A 324 14.73 -29.36 25.45
CA LYS A 324 15.25 -28.75 26.69
C LYS A 324 15.62 -29.80 27.74
N ILE A 325 15.07 -31.01 27.62
CA ILE A 325 15.32 -32.15 28.51
C ILE A 325 16.02 -33.23 27.68
N GLN A 326 17.26 -33.56 28.04
CA GLN A 326 18.05 -34.60 27.39
C GLN A 326 18.48 -35.64 28.43
N THR A 327 17.71 -36.72 28.55
CA THR A 327 18.14 -37.93 29.28
C THR A 327 18.94 -38.84 28.35
N GLU A 328 19.75 -39.75 28.89
CA GLU A 328 20.52 -40.69 28.06
C GLU A 328 19.58 -41.52 27.15
N GLU A 329 18.37 -41.84 27.63
CA GLU A 329 17.34 -42.50 26.82
C GLU A 329 16.90 -41.64 25.63
N ILE A 330 16.54 -40.37 25.85
CA ILE A 330 16.14 -39.45 24.76
C ILE A 330 17.27 -39.31 23.74
N CYS A 331 18.51 -39.09 24.18
CA CYS A 331 19.64 -38.95 23.26
C CYS A 331 19.89 -40.24 22.47
N LEU A 332 19.80 -41.41 23.10
CA LEU A 332 19.94 -42.69 22.42
C LEU A 332 18.84 -42.92 21.38
N GLU A 333 17.59 -42.60 21.70
CA GLU A 333 16.49 -42.72 20.75
C GLU A 333 16.65 -41.75 19.57
N ALA A 334 17.09 -40.51 19.83
CA ALA A 334 17.34 -39.52 18.78
C ALA A 334 18.40 -39.99 17.78
N VAL A 335 19.56 -40.47 18.26
CA VAL A 335 20.65 -40.91 17.37
C VAL A 335 20.36 -42.26 16.69
N ARG A 336 19.46 -43.07 17.24
CA ARG A 336 18.95 -44.29 16.59
C ARG A 336 18.02 -43.96 15.44
N GLU A 337 17.21 -42.92 15.57
CA GLU A 337 16.35 -42.44 14.49
C GLU A 337 17.20 -41.74 13.42
N ASN A 338 18.06 -40.78 13.82
CA ASN A 338 18.97 -40.06 12.94
C ASN A 338 20.33 -39.83 13.62
N GLY A 339 21.38 -40.51 13.14
CA GLY A 339 22.72 -40.46 13.72
C GLY A 339 23.35 -39.07 13.72
N LEU A 340 22.95 -38.19 12.80
CA LEU A 340 23.40 -36.79 12.78
C LEU A 340 22.84 -35.98 13.95
N ALA A 341 21.79 -36.46 14.63
CA ALA A 341 21.31 -35.84 15.86
C ALA A 341 22.38 -35.79 16.98
N LEU A 342 23.47 -36.56 16.84
CA LEU A 342 24.63 -36.47 17.74
C LEU A 342 25.17 -35.04 17.86
N GLU A 343 25.09 -34.25 16.78
CA GLU A 343 25.45 -32.82 16.77
C GLU A 343 24.77 -32.04 17.92
N PHE A 344 23.55 -32.43 18.29
CA PHE A 344 22.72 -31.74 19.28
C PHE A 344 22.77 -32.37 20.68
N VAL A 345 23.57 -33.40 20.91
CA VAL A 345 23.71 -34.06 22.22
C VAL A 345 24.62 -33.23 23.12
N TYR A 346 24.09 -32.66 24.22
CA TYR A 346 24.89 -31.83 25.14
C TYR A 346 25.89 -32.64 25.97
N LYS A 347 25.54 -33.87 26.34
CA LYS A 347 26.39 -34.75 27.15
C LYS A 347 26.55 -36.10 26.46
N GLN A 348 27.59 -36.20 25.63
CA GLN A 348 27.90 -37.43 24.93
C GLN A 348 28.40 -38.52 25.91
N THR A 349 27.93 -39.75 25.69
CA THR A 349 28.48 -40.97 26.29
C THR A 349 29.00 -41.87 25.17
N LEU A 350 29.98 -42.72 25.46
CA LEU A 350 30.52 -43.67 24.47
C LEU A 350 29.41 -44.51 23.82
N LYS A 351 28.38 -44.85 24.60
CA LYS A 351 27.20 -45.58 24.12
C LYS A 351 26.41 -44.78 23.08
N ILE A 352 26.13 -43.50 23.34
CA ILE A 352 25.45 -42.61 22.38
C ILE A 352 26.29 -42.44 21.12
N CYS A 353 27.59 -42.14 21.25
CA CYS A 353 28.49 -41.95 20.10
C CYS A 353 28.57 -43.20 19.22
N LYS A 354 28.75 -44.38 19.84
CA LYS A 354 28.82 -45.66 19.10
C LYS A 354 27.51 -45.97 18.37
N GLU A 355 26.35 -45.71 18.99
CA GLU A 355 25.07 -45.92 18.32
C GLU A 355 24.83 -44.91 17.17
N ALA A 356 25.21 -43.64 17.36
CA ALA A 356 25.10 -42.61 16.33
C ALA A 356 25.95 -42.92 15.08
N VAL A 357 27.24 -43.24 15.26
CA VAL A 357 28.16 -43.59 14.16
C VAL A 357 27.73 -44.88 13.45
N LYS A 358 27.16 -45.82 14.21
CA LYS A 358 26.58 -47.05 13.67
C LYS A 358 25.35 -46.77 12.81
N GLN A 359 24.50 -45.83 13.19
CA GLN A 359 23.32 -45.42 12.43
C GLN A 359 23.73 -44.62 11.18
N ASN A 360 24.60 -43.62 11.34
CA ASN A 360 25.16 -42.80 10.27
C ASN A 360 26.64 -42.57 10.52
N LYS A 361 27.50 -43.06 9.61
CA LYS A 361 28.95 -42.94 9.74
C LYS A 361 29.45 -41.49 9.77
N ASP A 362 28.74 -40.59 9.08
CA ASP A 362 29.09 -39.16 9.04
C ASP A 362 28.90 -38.51 10.43
N ALA A 363 28.16 -39.15 11.34
CA ALA A 363 28.07 -38.69 12.73
C ALA A 363 29.43 -38.70 13.45
N ILE A 364 30.46 -39.38 12.92
CA ILE A 364 31.81 -39.39 13.50
C ILE A 364 32.40 -37.98 13.60
N ASP A 365 32.01 -37.07 12.71
CA ASP A 365 32.46 -35.68 12.69
C ASP A 365 31.96 -34.89 13.92
N PHE A 366 30.89 -35.38 14.57
CA PHE A 366 30.30 -34.78 15.77
C PHE A 366 30.73 -35.47 17.08
N VAL A 367 31.55 -36.52 17.04
CA VAL A 367 32.03 -37.21 18.24
C VAL A 367 33.07 -36.35 18.95
N GLU A 368 32.88 -36.09 20.25
CA GLU A 368 33.89 -35.39 21.05
C GLU A 368 35.23 -36.14 21.07
N ILE A 369 36.35 -35.42 20.91
CA ILE A 369 37.72 -35.98 20.79
C ILE A 369 38.03 -37.04 21.85
N ARG A 370 37.61 -36.82 23.10
CA ARG A 370 37.84 -37.77 24.22
C ARG A 370 37.28 -39.17 23.99
N PHE A 371 36.34 -39.35 23.07
CA PHE A 371 35.78 -40.67 22.72
C PHE A 371 36.42 -41.28 21.45
N LEU A 372 37.16 -40.51 20.65
CA LEU A 372 37.90 -41.00 19.48
C LEU A 372 39.19 -41.75 19.88
N GLU A 373 39.81 -41.36 20.99
CA GLU A 373 41.07 -41.94 21.48
C GLU A 373 40.89 -43.32 22.14
N ILE A 374 39.65 -43.71 22.48
CA ILE A 374 39.36 -44.94 23.24
C ILE A 374 39.41 -46.20 22.33
N ASP A 375 39.17 -46.07 21.02
CA ASP A 375 39.22 -47.20 20.06
C ASP A 375 40.63 -47.45 19.48
N ILE A 376 41.67 -46.69 19.89
CA ILE A 376 43.07 -46.93 19.42
C ILE A 376 43.79 -47.99 20.29
N ASN A 377 43.19 -48.46 21.39
CA ASN A 377 43.82 -49.41 22.33
C ASN A 377 43.00 -50.68 22.65
N SER A 378 41.97 -51.01 21.86
CA SER A 378 41.18 -52.26 21.97
C SER A 378 41.14 -52.99 20.64
#